data_AF-A0A8H7K1B7-F1
#
_entry.id   AF-A0A8H7K1B7-F1
#
_cell.length_a   1.000
_cell.length_b   1.000
_cell.length_c   1.000
_cell.angle_alpha   90.00
_cell.angle_beta   90.00
_cell.angle_gamma   90.00
#
_symmetry.space_group_name_H-M   'P 1'
#
loop_
_entity.id
_entity.type
_entity.pdbx_description
1 polymer ?
#
loop_
_entity_poly.entity_id
_entity_poly.type
_entity_poly.pdbx_seq_one_letter_code
_entity_poly.pdbx_strand_id
1 'polypeptide(L)'
;SDSGSSSNLLMISPLIDERTGWRGNQPAATGRAAYRYPEAHYPRQIPAGEVPVYAQGSTEAPDSTVGSNPITYLVAEHRPDLVPLQELYIFYHANPELSNHEVETAAHIAKQLRGISPDLIIKTGIGGHGLTATLHNGEGPTGLLRADIDALPVLELTNLPYASRKRHRDVHGVDKPVMHACGHDIHIVCLLGAARLLVGARAAWAGTVVFLFQPAEERGTGAEAMVRDGLYDPERHAVPVPDVVLGGHVVPLRAGVNGTRRGLFATSADSLKVTLHGKGAHASSPHKAVDPIVMASSVVLKLQTIASREVDPADTAVVTVASVHAGDAENVIADDAELAIDTRSISPSMRERVLARIISIVQAESLSSQATQEPTIKTTRSYPLTVNGAATTARLEEAFAAQFREATGQYQRDIRRLSGSEDFSILASSVEKPYCFFSLGGIDQDVWDEAEASG
;
A
#
# COMPACT_ATOMS: atom_id res chain seq x y z
N SER A 1 33.58 -65.22 5.84
CA SER A 1 33.68 -66.63 6.24
C SER A 1 34.17 -66.67 7.67
N ASP A 2 33.36 -66.19 8.61
CA ASP A 2 32.39 -66.95 9.39
C ASP A 2 33.01 -68.00 10.33
N SER A 3 33.02 -67.62 11.60
CA SER A 3 33.08 -68.44 12.82
C SER A 3 32.33 -67.63 13.86
N GLY A 4 31.31 -68.09 14.58
CA GLY A 4 30.68 -69.39 14.73
C GLY A 4 29.75 -69.28 15.93
N SER A 5 28.78 -70.21 16.01
CA SER A 5 28.22 -70.85 17.23
C SER A 5 28.07 -70.04 18.53
N SER A 6 27.01 -70.12 19.33
CA SER A 6 25.82 -70.96 19.37
C SER A 6 25.16 -70.75 20.76
N SER A 7 23.83 -70.86 20.81
CA SER A 7 23.00 -71.38 21.91
C SER A 7 22.81 -70.62 23.25
N ASN A 8 21.51 -70.41 23.53
CA ASN A 8 20.79 -70.70 24.79
C ASN A 8 20.97 -69.78 26.01
N LEU A 9 19.87 -69.16 26.51
CA LEU A 9 18.96 -69.74 27.52
C LEU A 9 17.90 -68.72 28.02
N LEU A 10 16.67 -69.22 28.22
CA LEU A 10 15.64 -68.87 29.23
C LEU A 10 14.96 -67.49 29.28
N MET A 11 13.64 -67.54 29.07
CA MET A 11 12.61 -66.60 29.55
C MET A 11 12.39 -66.72 31.05
N ILE A 12 12.34 -65.58 31.78
CA ILE A 12 11.37 -65.28 32.86
C ILE A 12 11.18 -63.74 32.90
N SER A 13 9.94 -63.28 32.71
CA SER A 13 9.44 -61.91 32.99
C SER A 13 8.87 -61.89 34.42
N PRO A 14 8.77 -60.76 35.17
CA PRO A 14 7.69 -59.79 34.90
C PRO A 14 7.92 -58.31 35.33
N LEU A 15 7.00 -57.46 34.88
CA LEU A 15 6.52 -56.18 35.45
C LEU A 15 7.31 -54.86 35.20
N ILE A 16 6.75 -54.11 34.25
CA ILE A 16 6.25 -52.72 34.33
C ILE A 16 7.24 -51.53 34.38
N ASP A 17 7.04 -50.71 33.34
CA ASP A 17 7.17 -49.26 33.14
C ASP A 17 8.52 -48.61 32.76
N GLU A 18 8.32 -47.58 31.94
CA GLU A 18 9.21 -46.60 31.34
C GLU A 18 9.70 -46.86 29.90
N ARG A 19 9.49 -45.79 29.10
CA ARG A 19 10.11 -45.42 27.80
C ARG A 19 9.23 -45.62 26.57
N THR A 20 8.37 -44.61 26.43
CA THR A 20 8.04 -43.92 25.18
C THR A 20 9.16 -43.98 24.13
N GLY A 21 8.85 -44.46 22.94
CA GLY A 21 9.74 -44.45 21.79
C GLY A 21 9.08 -44.87 20.46
N TRP A 22 8.50 -43.88 19.76
CA TRP A 22 8.67 -43.65 18.33
C TRP A 22 8.03 -44.58 17.26
N ARG A 23 7.21 -43.98 16.39
CA ARG A 23 6.97 -44.16 14.92
C ARG A 23 5.73 -43.32 14.57
N GLY A 24 5.65 -42.41 13.60
CA GLY A 24 6.56 -41.83 12.62
C GLY A 24 5.79 -40.78 11.78
N ASN A 25 6.52 -39.75 11.30
CA ASN A 25 6.30 -38.82 10.17
C ASN A 25 4.88 -38.37 9.73
N GLN A 26 4.64 -37.04 9.81
CA GLN A 26 4.48 -36.13 8.66
C GLN A 26 4.91 -34.68 9.05
N PRO A 27 5.50 -33.87 8.14
CA PRO A 27 6.17 -32.63 8.51
C PRO A 27 5.18 -31.46 8.67
N ALA A 28 5.29 -30.78 9.81
CA ALA A 28 4.59 -29.54 10.10
C ALA A 28 5.11 -28.43 9.18
N ALA A 29 4.17 -27.79 8.46
CA ALA A 29 4.43 -26.55 7.74
C ALA A 29 4.85 -25.46 8.73
N THR A 30 6.01 -24.86 8.45
CA THR A 30 6.63 -23.80 9.23
C THR A 30 5.74 -22.55 9.24
N GLY A 31 5.43 -22.07 10.45
CA GLY A 31 4.62 -20.89 10.69
C GLY A 31 5.26 -19.64 10.09
N ARG A 32 4.52 -18.94 9.24
CA ARG A 32 4.82 -17.56 8.84
C ARG A 32 4.28 -16.62 9.92
N ALA A 33 5.10 -15.65 10.31
CA ALA A 33 4.70 -14.58 11.21
C ALA A 33 3.50 -13.83 10.62
N ALA A 34 2.35 -13.91 11.30
CA ALA A 34 1.21 -13.05 11.05
C ALA A 34 1.53 -11.66 11.58
N TYR A 35 1.32 -10.63 10.76
CA TYR A 35 1.24 -9.26 11.25
C TYR A 35 0.02 -9.18 12.17
N ARG A 36 0.23 -9.20 13.49
CA ARG A 36 -0.82 -9.01 14.49
C ARG A 36 -0.97 -7.50 14.72
N TYR A 37 -2.09 -6.94 14.28
CA TYR A 37 -2.62 -5.76 14.95
C TYR A 37 -3.06 -6.18 16.38
N PRO A 38 -2.99 -5.28 17.38
CA PRO A 38 -3.55 -5.57 18.69
C PRO A 38 -5.03 -6.00 18.54
N GLU A 39 -5.42 -7.05 19.26
CA GLU A 39 -6.78 -7.58 19.25
C GLU A 39 -7.75 -6.47 19.67
N ALA A 40 -8.48 -5.88 18.72
CA ALA A 40 -9.63 -5.07 19.02
C ALA A 40 -10.73 -6.01 19.55
N HIS A 41 -11.02 -5.92 20.84
CA HIS A 41 -12.18 -6.57 21.43
C HIS A 41 -13.44 -5.90 20.89
N TYR A 42 -14.00 -6.42 19.80
CA TYR A 42 -15.34 -6.02 19.33
C TYR A 42 -16.40 -6.48 20.34
N PRO A 43 -17.25 -5.58 20.88
CA PRO A 43 -18.41 -5.99 21.65
C PRO A 43 -19.46 -6.67 20.75
N ARG A 44 -20.13 -7.66 21.35
CA ARG A 44 -21.25 -8.52 20.90
C ARG A 44 -22.02 -8.13 19.62
N GLN A 45 -22.10 -9.13 18.72
CA GLN A 45 -23.17 -9.43 17.74
C GLN A 45 -24.32 -8.43 17.61
N ILE A 46 -24.35 -7.70 16.49
CA ILE A 46 -25.56 -7.08 15.95
C ILE A 46 -26.42 -8.21 15.33
N PRO A 47 -27.72 -8.35 15.68
CA PRO A 47 -28.58 -9.39 15.10
C PRO A 47 -28.68 -9.24 13.58
N ALA A 48 -28.63 -10.35 12.86
CA ALA A 48 -28.83 -10.38 11.42
C ALA A 48 -30.24 -9.87 11.06
N GLY A 49 -30.32 -8.70 10.41
CA GLY A 49 -31.58 -8.15 9.92
C GLY A 49 -31.68 -6.63 9.90
N GLU A 50 -30.82 -5.91 10.62
CA GLU A 50 -30.81 -4.45 10.63
C GLU A 50 -29.43 -3.95 10.20
N VAL A 51 -29.33 -3.54 8.92
CA VAL A 51 -28.29 -2.59 8.53
C VAL A 51 -28.58 -1.32 9.33
N PRO A 52 -27.64 -0.74 10.08
CA PRO A 52 -27.88 0.54 10.73
C PRO A 52 -28.22 1.54 9.64
N VAL A 53 -29.48 1.98 9.61
CA VAL A 53 -29.87 3.16 8.85
C VAL A 53 -29.15 4.29 9.57
N TYR A 54 -28.04 4.75 9.01
CA TYR A 54 -27.44 6.00 9.45
C TYR A 54 -28.56 7.04 9.43
N ALA A 55 -28.88 7.58 10.61
CA ALA A 55 -29.92 8.57 10.75
C ALA A 55 -29.68 9.63 9.68
N GLN A 56 -30.71 9.92 8.88
CA GLN A 56 -30.69 11.02 7.94
C GLN A 56 -30.20 12.25 8.71
N GLY A 57 -28.97 12.68 8.43
CA GLY A 57 -28.48 13.96 8.93
C GLY A 57 -29.52 15.00 8.52
N SER A 58 -30.00 15.75 9.51
CA SER A 58 -31.02 16.79 9.37
C SER A 58 -30.97 17.48 8.01
N THR A 59 -32.06 17.41 7.24
CA THR A 59 -32.23 18.11 5.96
C THR A 59 -32.50 19.60 6.14
N GLU A 60 -32.15 20.18 7.29
CA GLU A 60 -32.30 21.61 7.50
C GLU A 60 -31.16 22.34 6.78
N ALA A 61 -31.54 23.19 5.82
CA ALA A 61 -30.64 24.13 5.19
C ALA A 61 -29.97 24.97 6.30
N PRO A 62 -28.64 25.18 6.25
CA PRO A 62 -27.95 25.93 7.29
C PRO A 62 -28.51 27.35 7.40
N ASP A 63 -28.73 27.79 8.64
CA ASP A 63 -29.24 29.11 8.98
C ASP A 63 -28.42 30.22 8.32
N SER A 64 -29.12 31.16 7.69
CA SER A 64 -28.59 32.18 6.77
C SER A 64 -27.69 33.26 7.40
N THR A 65 -27.28 33.09 8.65
CA THR A 65 -26.59 34.13 9.44
C THR A 65 -25.16 33.81 9.85
N VAL A 66 -24.57 32.69 9.41
CA VAL A 66 -23.12 32.45 9.49
C VAL A 66 -22.51 32.76 8.13
N GLY A 67 -21.52 33.66 8.06
CA GLY A 67 -20.85 34.06 6.82
C GLY A 67 -20.48 32.85 5.96
N SER A 68 -21.24 32.64 4.90
CA SER A 68 -21.49 31.29 4.41
C SER A 68 -20.49 30.88 3.33
N ASN A 69 -19.68 29.87 3.63
CA ASN A 69 -18.75 29.28 2.67
C ASN A 69 -19.50 28.73 1.43
N PRO A 70 -19.22 29.22 0.20
CA PRO A 70 -19.87 28.74 -1.02
C PRO A 70 -19.75 27.23 -1.23
N ILE A 71 -18.65 26.61 -0.79
CA ILE A 71 -18.45 25.16 -0.89
C ILE A 71 -19.48 24.41 -0.06
N THR A 72 -19.86 24.92 1.12
CA THR A 72 -20.84 24.28 1.99
C THR A 72 -22.20 24.17 1.33
N TYR A 73 -22.66 25.24 0.66
CA TYR A 73 -23.91 25.20 -0.10
C TYR A 73 -23.84 24.27 -1.30
N LEU A 74 -22.75 24.32 -2.07
CA LEU A 74 -22.59 23.45 -3.23
C LEU A 74 -22.61 21.97 -2.83
N VAL A 75 -21.95 21.63 -1.73
CA VAL A 75 -21.99 20.27 -1.19
C VAL A 75 -23.37 19.93 -0.67
N ALA A 76 -24.08 20.84 0.02
CA ALA A 76 -25.42 20.57 0.53
C ALA A 76 -26.46 20.38 -0.59
N GLU A 77 -26.39 21.20 -1.64
CA GLU A 77 -27.33 21.20 -2.77
C GLU A 77 -27.09 20.03 -3.73
N HIS A 78 -25.82 19.71 -4.00
CA HIS A 78 -25.45 18.70 -5.00
C HIS A 78 -24.90 17.41 -4.39
N ARG A 79 -25.05 17.19 -3.08
CA ARG A 79 -24.63 15.94 -2.44
C ARG A 79 -25.33 14.76 -3.13
N PRO A 80 -24.59 13.76 -3.63
CA PRO A 80 -25.24 12.54 -4.08
C PRO A 80 -25.87 11.82 -2.90
N ASP A 81 -26.91 11.04 -3.17
CA ASP A 81 -27.40 10.04 -2.22
C ASP A 81 -26.23 9.13 -1.80
N LEU A 82 -26.04 8.99 -0.49
CA LEU A 82 -24.95 8.20 0.07
C LEU A 82 -25.28 6.71 0.11
N VAL A 83 -26.57 6.32 0.07
CA VAL A 83 -26.96 4.91 0.15
C VAL A 83 -26.38 4.10 -1.02
N PRO A 84 -26.51 4.51 -2.29
CA PRO A 84 -25.86 3.81 -3.39
C PRO A 84 -24.32 3.82 -3.31
N LEU A 85 -23.72 4.87 -2.73
CA LEU A 85 -22.27 4.93 -2.54
C LEU A 85 -21.81 3.95 -1.46
N GLN A 86 -22.56 3.80 -0.37
CA GLN A 86 -22.30 2.81 0.66
C GLN A 86 -22.43 1.37 0.11
N GLU A 87 -23.43 1.11 -0.73
CA GLU A 87 -23.57 -0.18 -1.42
C GLU A 87 -22.37 -0.45 -2.35
N LEU A 88 -21.86 0.57 -3.03
CA LEU A 88 -20.65 0.46 -3.83
C LEU A 88 -19.40 0.19 -2.97
N TYR A 89 -19.29 0.84 -1.82
CA TYR A 89 -18.19 0.57 -0.87
C TYR A 89 -18.21 -0.89 -0.44
N ILE A 90 -19.38 -1.38 0.00
CA ILE A 90 -19.59 -2.78 0.36
C ILE A 90 -19.23 -3.71 -0.79
N PHE A 91 -19.63 -3.36 -2.02
CA PHE A 91 -19.30 -4.14 -3.21
C PHE A 91 -17.79 -4.22 -3.46
N TYR A 92 -17.08 -3.10 -3.45
CA TYR A 92 -15.62 -3.10 -3.68
C TYR A 92 -14.89 -3.80 -2.54
N HIS A 93 -15.28 -3.57 -1.29
CA HIS A 93 -14.71 -4.24 -0.12
C HIS A 93 -14.81 -5.77 -0.21
N ALA A 94 -15.96 -6.27 -0.67
CA ALA A 94 -16.21 -7.71 -0.82
C ALA A 94 -15.59 -8.32 -2.10
N ASN A 95 -15.19 -7.48 -3.07
CA ASN A 95 -14.61 -7.90 -4.36
C ASN A 95 -13.23 -7.29 -4.62
N PRO A 96 -12.26 -7.44 -3.70
CA PRO A 96 -10.94 -6.86 -3.87
C PRO A 96 -10.10 -7.65 -4.87
N GLU A 97 -9.25 -6.96 -5.62
CA GLU A 97 -8.32 -7.56 -6.58
C GLU A 97 -6.89 -7.07 -6.35
N LEU A 98 -5.91 -7.96 -6.48
CA LEU A 98 -4.49 -7.62 -6.29
C LEU A 98 -3.97 -6.65 -7.35
N SER A 99 -2.91 -5.92 -7.02
CA SER A 99 -2.17 -5.07 -7.94
C SER A 99 -1.83 -5.78 -9.28
N ASN A 100 -2.14 -5.13 -10.40
CA ASN A 100 -2.07 -5.64 -11.78
C ASN A 100 -3.08 -6.74 -12.16
N HIS A 101 -4.08 -7.02 -11.31
CA HIS A 101 -5.15 -7.98 -11.56
C HIS A 101 -6.55 -7.36 -11.37
N GLU A 102 -6.67 -6.04 -11.37
CA GLU A 102 -7.87 -5.24 -11.04
C GLU A 102 -8.91 -5.18 -12.18
N VAL A 103 -9.14 -6.33 -12.84
CA VAL A 103 -9.97 -6.43 -14.05
C VAL A 103 -11.43 -6.12 -13.75
N GLU A 104 -12.01 -6.80 -12.74
CA GLU A 104 -13.42 -6.66 -12.38
C GLU A 104 -13.70 -5.26 -11.80
N THR A 105 -12.78 -4.78 -10.97
CA THR A 105 -12.82 -3.48 -10.28
C THR A 105 -12.81 -2.35 -11.31
N ALA A 106 -11.82 -2.31 -12.21
CA ALA A 106 -11.74 -1.28 -13.25
C ALA A 106 -12.94 -1.31 -14.20
N ALA A 107 -13.40 -2.51 -14.59
CA ALA A 107 -14.58 -2.65 -15.44
C ALA A 107 -15.86 -2.13 -14.74
N HIS A 108 -16.00 -2.39 -13.44
CA HIS A 108 -17.13 -1.92 -12.66
C HIS A 108 -17.09 -0.40 -12.45
N ILE A 109 -15.93 0.19 -12.16
CA ILE A 109 -15.76 1.65 -12.08
C ILE A 109 -16.15 2.32 -13.42
N ALA A 110 -15.67 1.79 -14.55
CA ALA A 110 -16.06 2.29 -15.87
C ALA A 110 -17.57 2.21 -16.12
N LYS A 111 -18.24 1.15 -15.64
CA LYS A 111 -19.71 1.02 -15.70
C LYS A 111 -20.39 2.09 -14.84
N GLN A 112 -19.91 2.32 -13.62
CA GLN A 112 -20.46 3.36 -12.73
C GLN A 112 -20.33 4.74 -13.36
N LEU A 113 -19.16 5.09 -13.89
CA LEU A 113 -18.90 6.37 -14.56
C LEU A 113 -19.84 6.61 -15.75
N ARG A 114 -20.06 5.60 -16.61
CA ARG A 114 -21.02 5.70 -17.72
C ARG A 114 -22.46 5.97 -17.24
N GLY A 115 -22.80 5.46 -16.05
CA GLY A 115 -24.10 5.71 -15.41
C GLY A 115 -24.23 7.08 -14.75
N ILE A 116 -23.12 7.80 -14.51
CA ILE A 116 -23.14 9.14 -13.92
C ILE A 116 -23.52 10.19 -14.96
N SER A 117 -22.89 10.19 -16.13
CA SER A 117 -23.17 11.16 -17.19
C SER A 117 -22.65 10.68 -18.55
N PRO A 118 -23.39 10.92 -19.64
CA PRO A 118 -22.91 10.64 -21.00
C PRO A 118 -21.78 11.58 -21.45
N ASP A 119 -21.60 12.72 -20.78
CA ASP A 119 -20.56 13.70 -21.16
C ASP A 119 -19.18 13.36 -20.59
N LEU A 120 -19.09 12.34 -19.74
CA LEU A 120 -17.81 11.86 -19.23
C LEU A 120 -17.06 11.12 -20.35
N ILE A 121 -15.91 11.66 -20.73
CA ILE A 121 -15.00 11.02 -21.69
C ILE A 121 -14.19 9.98 -20.93
N ILE A 122 -14.61 8.71 -21.01
CA ILE A 122 -14.00 7.61 -20.27
C ILE A 122 -12.93 6.93 -21.12
N LYS A 123 -11.73 6.80 -20.57
CA LYS A 123 -10.60 6.05 -21.15
C LYS A 123 -10.22 4.94 -20.20
N THR A 124 -10.15 3.70 -20.68
CA THR A 124 -9.80 2.52 -19.88
C THR A 124 -8.57 1.83 -20.47
N GLY A 125 -7.87 1.03 -19.67
CA GLY A 125 -6.74 0.26 -20.16
C GLY A 125 -5.44 1.07 -20.19
N ILE A 126 -5.34 2.12 -19.36
CA ILE A 126 -4.17 2.99 -19.28
C ILE A 126 -3.16 2.33 -18.33
N GLY A 127 -2.03 1.90 -18.86
CA GLY A 127 -0.96 1.30 -18.04
C GLY A 127 -1.37 0.02 -17.31
N GLY A 128 -2.26 -0.78 -17.91
CA GLY A 128 -2.90 -1.93 -17.26
C GLY A 128 -4.38 -1.65 -17.02
N HIS A 129 -4.83 -1.72 -15.78
CA HIS A 129 -6.24 -1.50 -15.41
C HIS A 129 -6.60 -0.05 -15.08
N GLY A 130 -5.70 0.90 -15.36
CA GLY A 130 -5.95 2.30 -15.11
C GLY A 130 -7.03 2.86 -16.01
N LEU A 131 -7.78 3.83 -15.47
CA LEU A 131 -8.81 4.52 -16.22
C LEU A 131 -8.96 5.97 -15.79
N THR A 132 -9.44 6.79 -16.70
CA THR A 132 -9.83 8.17 -16.44
C THR A 132 -11.24 8.45 -16.92
N ALA A 133 -11.90 9.42 -16.29
CA ALA A 133 -13.08 10.08 -16.82
C ALA A 133 -12.85 11.59 -16.82
N THR A 134 -12.86 12.18 -18.02
CA THR A 134 -12.67 13.63 -18.19
C THR A 134 -14.02 14.31 -18.37
N LEU A 135 -14.22 15.42 -17.67
CA LEU A 135 -15.39 16.27 -17.78
C LEU A 135 -14.98 17.70 -18.14
N HIS A 136 -15.36 18.13 -19.34
CA HIS A 136 -15.20 19.51 -19.78
C HIS A 136 -16.43 20.35 -19.43
N ASN A 137 -16.22 21.55 -18.91
CA ASN A 137 -17.26 22.47 -18.48
C ASN A 137 -16.85 23.93 -18.76
N GLY A 138 -16.70 24.26 -20.04
CA GLY A 138 -16.26 25.59 -20.48
C GLY A 138 -14.75 25.84 -20.31
N GLU A 139 -14.35 27.09 -20.54
CA GLU A 139 -12.95 27.51 -20.38
C GLU A 139 -12.58 27.61 -18.89
N GLY A 140 -11.36 27.20 -18.55
CA GLY A 140 -10.86 27.24 -17.19
C GLY A 140 -9.73 26.26 -16.93
N PRO A 141 -9.24 26.19 -15.68
CA PRO A 141 -8.14 25.31 -15.31
C PRO A 141 -8.55 23.84 -15.37
N THR A 142 -7.55 22.96 -15.47
CA THR A 142 -7.72 21.51 -15.38
C THR A 142 -7.31 20.99 -14.01
N GLY A 143 -8.22 20.36 -13.27
CA GLY A 143 -7.91 19.64 -12.03
C GLY A 143 -7.93 18.13 -12.23
N LEU A 144 -6.94 17.41 -11.71
CA LEU A 144 -6.96 15.94 -11.66
C LEU A 144 -7.20 15.48 -10.22
N LEU A 145 -8.17 14.58 -10.02
CA LEU A 145 -8.48 13.94 -8.75
C LEU A 145 -8.18 12.45 -8.87
N ARG A 146 -7.33 11.91 -7.99
CA ARG A 146 -6.88 10.51 -8.03
C ARG A 146 -7.47 9.67 -6.90
N ALA A 147 -7.87 8.44 -7.25
CA ALA A 147 -8.08 7.32 -6.33
C ALA A 147 -7.29 6.11 -6.85
N ASP A 148 -6.58 5.40 -5.97
CA ASP A 148 -6.07 4.05 -6.22
C ASP A 148 -7.20 3.01 -6.11
N ILE A 149 -7.01 1.83 -6.70
CA ILE A 149 -8.08 0.83 -6.82
C ILE A 149 -7.68 -0.58 -6.41
N ASP A 150 -6.40 -0.86 -6.18
CA ASP A 150 -5.92 -2.21 -5.90
C ASP A 150 -6.02 -2.61 -4.43
N ALA A 151 -5.96 -3.90 -4.16
CA ALA A 151 -6.03 -4.49 -2.84
C ALA A 151 -4.76 -5.27 -2.48
N LEU A 152 -4.70 -5.78 -1.24
CA LEU A 152 -3.54 -6.44 -0.67
C LEU A 152 -3.74 -7.95 -0.47
N PRO A 153 -2.66 -8.76 -0.49
CA PRO A 153 -2.70 -10.21 -0.26
C PRO A 153 -2.85 -10.56 1.23
N VAL A 154 -3.91 -10.05 1.86
CA VAL A 154 -4.20 -10.16 3.29
C VAL A 154 -5.48 -10.97 3.49
N LEU A 155 -5.47 -11.85 4.51
CA LEU A 155 -6.69 -12.50 4.97
C LEU A 155 -7.49 -11.51 5.80
N GLU A 156 -8.72 -11.22 5.38
CA GLU A 156 -9.59 -10.35 6.16
C GLU A 156 -10.11 -11.05 7.41
N LEU A 157 -9.94 -10.40 8.57
CA LEU A 157 -10.34 -10.89 9.90
C LEU A 157 -11.26 -9.91 10.64
N THR A 158 -11.89 -9.00 9.92
CA THR A 158 -12.79 -7.97 10.48
C THR A 158 -14.11 -8.54 11.00
N ASN A 159 -14.51 -9.72 10.51
CA ASN A 159 -15.84 -10.33 10.73
C ASN A 159 -17.02 -9.48 10.26
N LEU A 160 -16.79 -8.47 9.41
CA LEU A 160 -17.87 -7.67 8.84
C LEU A 160 -18.78 -8.54 7.95
N PRO A 161 -20.08 -8.24 7.86
CA PRO A 161 -21.02 -9.01 7.01
C PRO A 161 -20.60 -9.06 5.53
N TYR A 162 -19.83 -8.07 5.09
CA TYR A 162 -19.32 -7.93 3.73
C TYR A 162 -17.80 -8.16 3.63
N ALA A 163 -17.19 -8.80 4.64
CA ALA A 163 -15.78 -9.16 4.59
C ALA A 163 -15.45 -9.99 3.35
N SER A 164 -14.34 -9.67 2.70
CA SER A 164 -13.83 -10.37 1.54
C SER A 164 -13.57 -11.85 1.83
N ARG A 165 -13.98 -12.67 0.88
CA ARG A 165 -13.64 -14.11 0.80
C ARG A 165 -12.87 -14.42 -0.48
N LYS A 166 -12.48 -13.39 -1.25
CA LYS A 166 -11.81 -13.52 -2.53
C LYS A 166 -10.38 -14.05 -2.34
N ARG A 167 -9.94 -14.81 -3.34
CA ARG A 167 -8.57 -15.33 -3.44
C ARG A 167 -8.07 -15.13 -4.86
N HIS A 168 -6.85 -14.61 -5.00
CA HIS A 168 -6.20 -14.37 -6.29
C HIS A 168 -4.85 -15.09 -6.32
N ARG A 169 -4.43 -15.51 -7.52
CA ARG A 169 -3.03 -15.84 -7.76
C ARG A 169 -2.25 -14.55 -7.91
N ASP A 170 -1.18 -14.41 -7.15
CA ASP A 170 -0.26 -13.28 -7.30
C ASP A 170 0.58 -13.40 -8.58
N VAL A 171 1.44 -12.41 -8.82
CA VAL A 171 2.35 -12.36 -9.98
C VAL A 171 3.36 -13.52 -10.04
N HIS A 172 3.47 -14.31 -8.96
CA HIS A 172 4.29 -15.52 -8.89
C HIS A 172 3.45 -16.80 -8.99
N GLY A 173 2.16 -16.68 -9.28
CA GLY A 173 1.22 -17.80 -9.43
C GLY A 173 0.75 -18.39 -8.09
N VAL A 174 1.12 -17.78 -6.96
CA VAL A 174 0.78 -18.27 -5.61
C VAL A 174 -0.59 -17.77 -5.21
N ASP A 175 -1.46 -18.68 -4.78
CA ASP A 175 -2.81 -18.36 -4.33
C ASP A 175 -2.81 -17.65 -2.96
N LYS A 176 -3.43 -16.46 -2.90
CA LYS A 176 -3.48 -15.57 -1.73
C LYS A 176 -4.91 -15.15 -1.41
N PRO A 177 -5.29 -15.02 -0.12
CA PRO A 177 -6.47 -14.24 0.23
C PRO A 177 -6.26 -12.77 -0.15
N VAL A 178 -7.34 -12.03 -0.41
CA VAL A 178 -7.29 -10.63 -0.85
C VAL A 178 -8.24 -9.78 -0.02
N MET A 179 -7.78 -8.60 0.41
CA MET A 179 -8.55 -7.64 1.22
C MET A 179 -8.14 -6.20 0.83
N HIS A 180 -9.10 -5.27 0.80
CA HIS A 180 -8.80 -3.83 0.82
C HIS A 180 -8.32 -3.38 2.21
N ALA A 181 -7.13 -3.83 2.60
CA ALA A 181 -6.55 -3.53 3.92
C ALA A 181 -5.95 -2.11 4.03
N CYS A 182 -5.88 -1.37 2.91
CA CYS A 182 -5.39 0.01 2.84
C CYS A 182 -6.51 1.04 2.56
N GLY A 183 -7.76 0.60 2.33
CA GLY A 183 -8.91 1.49 2.11
C GLY A 183 -9.08 2.01 0.67
N HIS A 184 -8.48 1.38 -0.34
CA HIS A 184 -8.62 1.86 -1.73
C HIS A 184 -10.06 1.77 -2.26
N ASP A 185 -10.87 0.87 -1.70
CA ASP A 185 -12.32 0.81 -1.90
C ASP A 185 -13.05 2.09 -1.48
N ILE A 186 -12.70 2.70 -0.34
CA ILE A 186 -13.30 3.99 0.04
C ILE A 186 -12.78 5.12 -0.85
N HIS A 187 -11.54 5.06 -1.34
CA HIS A 187 -11.02 6.04 -2.29
C HIS A 187 -11.80 6.00 -3.62
N ILE A 188 -12.07 4.80 -4.16
CA ILE A 188 -12.92 4.61 -5.33
C ILE A 188 -14.28 5.28 -5.15
N VAL A 189 -14.95 5.00 -4.03
CA VAL A 189 -16.30 5.49 -3.77
C VAL A 189 -16.33 7.00 -3.55
N CYS A 190 -15.35 7.55 -2.83
CA CYS A 190 -15.19 8.99 -2.68
C CYS A 190 -15.04 9.69 -4.04
N LEU A 191 -14.23 9.12 -4.95
CA LEU A 191 -14.03 9.72 -6.27
C LEU A 191 -15.27 9.59 -7.18
N LEU A 192 -15.99 8.47 -7.11
CA LEU A 192 -17.29 8.31 -7.78
C LEU A 192 -18.33 9.29 -7.24
N GLY A 193 -18.36 9.52 -5.92
CA GLY A 193 -19.22 10.53 -5.29
C GLY A 193 -18.87 11.95 -5.74
N ALA A 194 -17.58 12.28 -5.80
CA ALA A 194 -17.10 13.56 -6.33
C ALA A 194 -17.50 13.75 -7.80
N ALA A 195 -17.42 12.71 -8.62
CA ALA A 195 -17.87 12.76 -10.00
C ALA A 195 -19.38 13.05 -10.12
N ARG A 196 -20.22 12.40 -9.31
CA ARG A 196 -21.67 12.69 -9.27
C ARG A 196 -21.95 14.14 -8.88
N LEU A 197 -21.28 14.63 -7.83
CA LEU A 197 -21.45 16.00 -7.35
C LEU A 197 -21.04 17.02 -8.41
N LEU A 198 -19.84 16.90 -8.98
CA LEU A 198 -19.33 17.87 -9.95
C LEU A 198 -20.11 17.87 -11.27
N VAL A 199 -20.66 16.71 -11.68
CA VAL A 199 -21.59 16.63 -12.80
C VAL A 199 -22.91 17.36 -12.49
N GLY A 200 -23.46 17.20 -11.28
CA GLY A 200 -24.69 17.86 -10.87
C GLY A 200 -24.52 19.37 -10.65
N ALA A 201 -23.32 19.79 -10.25
CA ALA A 201 -22.99 21.17 -9.89
C ALA A 201 -22.38 21.98 -11.05
N ARG A 202 -22.53 21.58 -12.31
CA ARG A 202 -21.85 22.22 -13.47
C ARG A 202 -22.08 23.73 -13.59
N ALA A 203 -23.24 24.23 -13.17
CA ALA A 203 -23.51 25.66 -13.21
C ALA A 203 -22.61 26.48 -12.26
N ALA A 204 -21.99 25.83 -11.27
CA ALA A 204 -21.22 26.46 -10.21
C ALA A 204 -19.70 26.45 -10.42
N TRP A 205 -19.19 25.83 -11.49
CA TRP A 205 -17.76 25.78 -11.78
C TRP A 205 -17.49 25.83 -13.28
N ALA A 206 -16.25 26.11 -13.66
CA ALA A 206 -15.81 26.11 -15.06
C ALA A 206 -14.40 25.53 -15.20
N GLY A 207 -14.08 24.99 -16.38
CA GLY A 207 -12.80 24.36 -16.69
C GLY A 207 -12.93 22.87 -16.99
N THR A 208 -11.94 22.09 -16.56
CA THR A 208 -11.93 20.62 -16.78
C THR A 208 -11.60 19.89 -15.49
N VAL A 209 -12.28 18.77 -15.23
CA VAL A 209 -11.89 17.83 -14.16
C VAL A 209 -11.60 16.45 -14.74
N VAL A 210 -10.51 15.84 -14.31
CA VAL A 210 -10.11 14.48 -14.64
C VAL A 210 -10.23 13.62 -13.38
N PHE A 211 -11.12 12.63 -13.40
CA PHE A 211 -11.21 11.60 -12.37
C PHE A 211 -10.31 10.44 -12.79
N LEU A 212 -9.21 10.22 -12.08
CA LEU A 212 -8.24 9.18 -12.38
C LEU A 212 -8.34 8.05 -11.35
N PHE A 213 -8.52 6.84 -11.83
CA PHE A 213 -8.54 5.61 -11.05
C PHE A 213 -7.29 4.80 -11.39
N GLN A 214 -6.38 4.73 -10.42
CA GLN A 214 -5.03 4.21 -10.59
C GLN A 214 -4.92 2.75 -10.10
N PRO A 215 -4.40 1.81 -10.90
CA PRO A 215 -4.14 0.45 -10.46
C PRO A 215 -2.80 0.39 -9.71
N ALA A 216 -2.50 -0.77 -9.11
CA ALA A 216 -1.17 -1.17 -8.66
C ALA A 216 -0.37 -0.15 -7.82
N GLU A 217 -1.04 0.64 -6.97
CA GLU A 217 -0.37 1.52 -5.99
C GLU A 217 0.44 0.66 -5.02
N GLU A 218 -0.11 -0.47 -4.58
CA GLU A 218 0.53 -1.37 -3.60
C GLU A 218 1.74 -2.12 -4.19
N ARG A 219 2.19 -1.78 -5.39
CA ARG A 219 3.50 -2.21 -5.92
C ARG A 219 4.41 -1.04 -6.28
N GLY A 220 3.91 0.19 -6.24
CA GLY A 220 4.62 1.40 -6.65
C GLY A 220 4.83 1.46 -8.15
N THR A 221 3.97 0.79 -8.91
CA THR A 221 4.12 0.64 -10.36
C THR A 221 2.97 1.29 -11.13
N GLY A 222 1.86 1.59 -10.46
CA GLY A 222 0.62 2.05 -11.06
C GLY A 222 0.74 3.36 -11.81
N ALA A 223 1.13 4.41 -11.08
CA ALA A 223 1.24 5.75 -11.65
C ALA A 223 2.25 5.80 -12.80
N GLU A 224 3.43 5.21 -12.60
CA GLU A 224 4.48 5.12 -13.61
C GLU A 224 4.01 4.33 -14.85
N ALA A 225 3.30 3.23 -14.67
CA ALA A 225 2.75 2.45 -15.78
C ALA A 225 1.76 3.28 -16.59
N MET A 226 0.85 4.02 -15.95
CA MET A 226 -0.09 4.90 -16.65
C MET A 226 0.62 5.99 -17.45
N VAL A 227 1.61 6.66 -16.85
CA VAL A 227 2.40 7.71 -17.52
C VAL A 227 3.17 7.16 -18.72
N ARG A 228 3.89 6.03 -18.55
CA ARG A 228 4.61 5.35 -19.64
C ARG A 228 3.67 4.86 -20.74
N ASP A 229 2.43 4.55 -20.36
CA ASP A 229 1.39 4.16 -21.29
C ASP A 229 0.79 5.34 -22.06
N GLY A 230 1.37 6.55 -21.96
CA GLY A 230 0.93 7.72 -22.71
C GLY A 230 -0.33 8.34 -22.13
N LEU A 231 -0.49 8.35 -20.79
CA LEU A 231 -1.62 8.99 -20.09
C LEU A 231 -1.95 10.37 -20.68
N TYR A 232 -0.94 11.23 -20.80
CA TYR A 232 -1.07 12.60 -21.33
C TYR A 232 -0.70 12.73 -22.81
N ASP A 233 -0.35 11.62 -23.46
CA ASP A 233 0.05 11.63 -24.87
C ASP A 233 -1.19 11.89 -25.75
N PRO A 234 -1.21 12.98 -26.56
CA PRO A 234 -2.35 13.33 -27.40
C PRO A 234 -2.66 12.29 -28.48
N GLU A 235 -1.70 11.45 -28.86
CA GLU A 235 -1.88 10.40 -29.88
C GLU A 235 -2.40 9.09 -29.28
N ARG A 236 -2.42 8.98 -27.93
CA ARG A 236 -2.77 7.75 -27.24
C ARG A 236 -4.02 7.89 -26.37
N HIS A 237 -3.86 8.36 -25.13
CA HIS A 237 -4.99 8.48 -24.21
C HIS A 237 -5.57 9.90 -24.18
N ALA A 238 -4.76 10.90 -24.57
CA ALA A 238 -5.14 12.31 -24.69
C ALA A 238 -5.83 12.86 -23.43
N VAL A 239 -5.41 12.40 -22.24
CA VAL A 239 -5.90 12.98 -20.99
C VAL A 239 -5.35 14.41 -20.87
N PRO A 240 -6.19 15.42 -20.61
CA PRO A 240 -5.71 16.79 -20.48
C PRO A 240 -4.62 16.91 -19.41
N VAL A 241 -3.54 17.61 -19.74
CA VAL A 241 -2.47 17.90 -18.77
C VAL A 241 -3.04 18.79 -17.66
N PRO A 242 -3.03 18.35 -16.39
CA PRO A 242 -3.64 19.10 -15.31
C PRO A 242 -2.83 20.35 -14.93
N ASP A 243 -3.50 21.36 -14.38
CA ASP A 243 -2.85 22.47 -13.70
C ASP A 243 -2.56 22.14 -12.23
N VAL A 244 -3.31 21.20 -11.65
CA VAL A 244 -3.09 20.67 -10.31
C VAL A 244 -3.55 19.22 -10.21
N VAL A 245 -2.80 18.40 -9.47
CA VAL A 245 -3.16 17.02 -9.14
C VAL A 245 -3.47 16.92 -7.65
N LEU A 246 -4.63 16.38 -7.28
CA LEU A 246 -5.06 16.18 -5.90
C LEU A 246 -5.35 14.69 -5.66
N GLY A 247 -4.97 14.22 -4.48
CA GLY A 247 -5.24 12.86 -4.02
C GLY A 247 -5.42 12.86 -2.51
N GLY A 248 -6.18 11.88 -2.02
CA GLY A 248 -6.43 11.73 -0.59
C GLY A 248 -6.28 10.27 -0.19
N HIS A 249 -5.84 10.03 1.04
CA HIS A 249 -5.74 8.69 1.60
C HIS A 249 -6.46 8.61 2.95
N VAL A 250 -7.26 7.56 3.13
CA VAL A 250 -7.90 7.26 4.41
C VAL A 250 -6.86 6.81 5.42
N VAL A 251 -6.91 7.35 6.62
CA VAL A 251 -5.98 7.00 7.70
C VAL A 251 -6.78 6.58 8.94
N PRO A 252 -6.17 5.82 9.87
CA PRO A 252 -6.83 5.41 11.11
C PRO A 252 -6.93 6.60 12.09
N LEU A 253 -7.69 7.61 11.68
CA LEU A 253 -8.12 8.76 12.47
C LEU A 253 -9.65 8.78 12.52
N ARG A 254 -10.20 9.48 13.51
CA ARG A 254 -11.64 9.68 13.66
C ARG A 254 -12.29 10.17 12.36
N ALA A 255 -13.40 9.56 11.98
CA ALA A 255 -14.17 9.93 10.81
C ALA A 255 -14.60 11.40 10.85
N GLY A 256 -14.41 12.08 9.72
CA GLY A 256 -14.64 13.52 9.57
C GLY A 256 -13.38 14.38 9.77
N VAL A 257 -12.32 13.81 10.39
CA VAL A 257 -11.00 14.48 10.42
C VAL A 257 -10.42 14.55 9.02
N ASN A 258 -10.05 15.74 8.59
CA ASN A 258 -9.32 15.97 7.35
C ASN A 258 -8.01 16.69 7.67
N GLY A 259 -6.97 16.45 6.88
CA GLY A 259 -5.74 17.19 7.11
C GLY A 259 -4.78 17.22 5.94
N THR A 260 -4.03 18.31 5.91
CA THR A 260 -2.94 18.51 4.97
C THR A 260 -1.62 18.59 5.72
N ARG A 261 -0.52 18.50 4.97
CA ARG A 261 0.80 18.94 5.41
C ARG A 261 1.53 19.54 4.23
N ARG A 262 2.27 20.62 4.47
CA ARG A 262 3.25 21.18 3.53
C ARG A 262 4.58 20.43 3.65
N GLY A 263 5.27 20.24 2.52
CA GLY A 263 6.53 19.49 2.49
C GLY A 263 6.29 17.98 2.54
N LEU A 264 7.19 17.24 3.18
CA LEU A 264 7.19 15.78 3.16
C LEU A 264 5.92 15.19 3.79
N PHE A 265 5.09 14.54 2.97
CA PHE A 265 3.86 13.86 3.37
C PHE A 265 4.04 12.36 3.54
N ALA A 266 4.73 11.70 2.61
CA ALA A 266 5.06 10.27 2.65
C ALA A 266 6.53 10.04 2.24
N THR A 267 7.20 9.11 2.92
CA THR A 267 8.62 8.78 2.69
C THR A 267 8.81 8.01 1.38
N SER A 268 10.00 8.06 0.78
CA SER A 268 10.33 7.12 -0.30
C SER A 268 10.55 5.73 0.28
N ALA A 269 10.35 4.72 -0.58
CA ALA A 269 10.72 3.36 -0.27
C ALA A 269 11.32 2.66 -1.47
N ASP A 270 12.35 1.86 -1.22
CA ASP A 270 12.95 1.01 -2.22
C ASP A 270 13.17 -0.38 -1.64
N SER A 271 12.80 -1.40 -2.41
CA SER A 271 13.05 -2.79 -2.03
C SER A 271 13.97 -3.43 -3.07
N LEU A 272 15.07 -4.03 -2.61
CA LEU A 272 16.08 -4.70 -3.44
C LEU A 272 16.08 -6.20 -3.12
N LYS A 273 16.16 -7.02 -4.16
CA LYS A 273 16.54 -8.42 -4.08
C LYS A 273 17.99 -8.55 -4.53
N VAL A 274 18.85 -9.05 -3.65
CA VAL A 274 20.28 -9.22 -3.90
C VAL A 274 20.60 -10.70 -3.86
N THR A 275 21.33 -11.19 -4.85
CA THR A 275 21.87 -12.56 -4.89
C THR A 275 23.39 -12.49 -4.85
N LEU A 276 23.98 -13.14 -3.85
CA LEU A 276 25.41 -13.26 -3.62
C LEU A 276 25.86 -14.64 -4.09
N HIS A 277 26.85 -14.66 -4.98
CA HIS A 277 27.26 -15.86 -5.69
C HIS A 277 28.56 -16.45 -5.13
N GLY A 278 28.43 -17.62 -4.51
CA GLY A 278 29.52 -18.37 -3.91
C GLY A 278 29.88 -19.61 -4.73
N LYS A 279 30.39 -20.61 -4.02
CA LYS A 279 30.73 -21.93 -4.55
C LYS A 279 30.58 -22.96 -3.43
N GLY A 280 29.67 -23.90 -3.61
CA GLY A 280 29.41 -24.94 -2.64
C GLY A 280 30.56 -25.94 -2.48
N ALA A 281 30.60 -26.56 -1.31
CA ALA A 281 31.47 -27.69 -1.00
C ALA A 281 30.93 -28.47 0.20
N HIS A 282 31.54 -29.62 0.49
CA HIS A 282 31.31 -30.29 1.76
C HIS A 282 31.78 -29.40 2.92
N ALA A 283 31.00 -29.31 4.01
CA ALA A 283 31.27 -28.39 5.12
C ALA A 283 32.64 -28.63 5.81
N SER A 284 33.18 -29.85 5.74
CA SER A 284 34.53 -30.16 6.24
C SER A 284 35.68 -29.74 5.32
N SER A 285 35.38 -29.21 4.14
CA SER A 285 36.36 -28.73 3.14
C SER A 285 36.13 -27.26 2.75
N PRO A 286 36.06 -26.32 3.71
CA PRO A 286 35.72 -24.93 3.44
C PRO A 286 36.73 -24.23 2.51
N HIS A 287 38.00 -24.65 2.52
CA HIS A 287 39.04 -24.16 1.61
C HIS A 287 38.77 -24.43 0.11
N LYS A 288 37.77 -25.24 -0.23
CA LYS A 288 37.33 -25.50 -1.61
C LYS A 288 36.10 -24.68 -2.02
N ALA A 289 35.48 -23.98 -1.06
CA ALA A 289 34.27 -23.20 -1.23
C ALA A 289 34.58 -21.70 -1.28
N VAL A 290 33.57 -20.97 -1.72
CA VAL A 290 33.39 -19.54 -1.44
C VAL A 290 32.04 -19.45 -0.74
N ASP A 291 32.04 -19.22 0.56
CA ASP A 291 30.83 -19.39 1.39
C ASP A 291 29.90 -18.15 1.30
N PRO A 292 28.73 -18.26 0.64
CA PRO A 292 27.83 -17.12 0.47
C PRO A 292 27.07 -16.78 1.77
N ILE A 293 26.99 -17.68 2.76
CA ILE A 293 26.34 -17.41 4.05
C ILE A 293 27.21 -16.45 4.88
N VAL A 294 28.52 -16.67 4.88
CA VAL A 294 29.48 -15.76 5.53
C VAL A 294 29.47 -14.40 4.83
N MET A 295 29.49 -14.38 3.49
CA MET A 295 29.39 -13.16 2.69
C MET A 295 28.11 -12.38 2.99
N ALA A 296 26.95 -13.05 3.00
CA ALA A 296 25.66 -12.47 3.35
C ALA A 296 25.66 -11.88 4.78
N SER A 297 26.21 -12.61 5.74
CA SER A 297 26.31 -12.14 7.14
C SER A 297 27.16 -10.88 7.25
N SER A 298 28.28 -10.81 6.52
CA SER A 298 29.14 -9.62 6.45
C SER A 298 28.38 -8.43 5.85
N VAL A 299 27.68 -8.63 4.73
CA VAL A 299 26.82 -7.61 4.10
C VAL A 299 25.78 -7.10 5.10
N VAL A 300 25.04 -7.98 5.77
CA VAL A 300 24.00 -7.59 6.74
C VAL A 300 24.57 -6.68 7.82
N LEU A 301 25.71 -7.04 8.42
CA LEU A 301 26.36 -6.22 9.44
C LEU A 301 26.86 -4.89 8.88
N LYS A 302 27.45 -4.91 7.67
CA LYS A 302 28.01 -3.71 7.05
C LYS A 302 26.93 -2.72 6.64
N LEU A 303 25.76 -3.17 6.18
CA LEU A 303 24.64 -2.30 5.84
C LEU A 303 24.20 -1.42 7.01
N GLN A 304 24.38 -1.86 8.25
CA GLN A 304 24.03 -1.09 9.45
C GLN A 304 24.90 0.17 9.60
N THR A 305 26.06 0.25 8.92
CA THR A 305 26.90 1.44 8.95
C THR A 305 26.31 2.61 8.17
N ILE A 306 25.39 2.37 7.24
CA ILE A 306 24.73 3.43 6.47
C ILE A 306 23.97 4.34 7.44
N ALA A 307 22.98 3.80 8.15
CA ALA A 307 22.18 4.58 9.10
C ALA A 307 23.02 5.07 10.28
N SER A 308 23.94 4.25 10.80
CA SER A 308 24.67 4.63 12.00
C SER A 308 25.79 5.63 11.75
N ARG A 309 26.49 5.60 10.61
CA ARG A 309 27.73 6.37 10.37
C ARG A 309 27.69 7.31 9.16
N GLU A 310 26.77 7.12 8.21
CA GLU A 310 26.75 7.89 6.95
C GLU A 310 25.55 8.85 6.83
N VAL A 311 24.56 8.70 7.71
CA VAL A 311 23.36 9.55 7.80
C VAL A 311 23.56 10.59 8.91
N ASP A 312 23.20 11.85 8.64
CA ASP A 312 23.19 12.90 9.66
C ASP A 312 22.19 12.50 10.76
N PRO A 313 22.57 12.54 12.05
CA PRO A 313 21.64 12.23 13.15
C PRO A 313 20.35 13.06 13.17
N ALA A 314 20.32 14.22 12.51
CA ALA A 314 19.12 15.04 12.34
C ALA A 314 18.26 14.64 11.12
N ASP A 315 18.76 13.76 10.25
CA ASP A 315 18.06 13.20 9.10
C ASP A 315 17.54 11.78 9.45
N THR A 316 16.84 11.12 8.53
CA THR A 316 16.31 9.77 8.75
C THR A 316 16.47 8.91 7.51
N ALA A 317 17.14 7.77 7.69
CA ALA A 317 17.10 6.67 6.75
C ALA A 317 16.95 5.34 7.50
N VAL A 318 16.22 4.42 6.88
CA VAL A 318 16.07 3.04 7.38
C VAL A 318 16.63 2.11 6.33
N VAL A 319 17.42 1.11 6.75
CA VAL A 319 17.89 0.02 5.91
C VAL A 319 17.60 -1.27 6.66
N THR A 320 16.67 -2.07 6.16
CA THR A 320 16.23 -3.32 6.77
C THR A 320 16.57 -4.48 5.85
N VAL A 321 17.32 -5.46 6.34
CA VAL A 321 17.39 -6.77 5.66
C VAL A 321 16.23 -7.61 6.18
N ALA A 322 15.16 -7.68 5.39
CA ALA A 322 13.91 -8.31 5.77
C ALA A 322 13.92 -9.83 5.59
N SER A 323 14.82 -10.37 4.74
CA SER A 323 14.99 -11.80 4.56
C SER A 323 16.42 -12.17 4.17
N VAL A 324 16.85 -13.35 4.62
CA VAL A 324 18.08 -14.03 4.23
C VAL A 324 17.76 -15.50 3.96
N HIS A 325 18.07 -16.00 2.76
CA HIS A 325 17.91 -17.41 2.39
C HIS A 325 19.19 -17.96 1.77
N ALA A 326 19.72 -19.05 2.33
CA ALA A 326 20.91 -19.72 1.83
C ALA A 326 21.05 -21.11 2.48
N GLY A 327 21.46 -22.11 1.71
CA GLY A 327 21.68 -23.48 2.18
C GLY A 327 20.40 -24.28 2.46
N ASP A 328 20.58 -25.58 2.71
CA ASP A 328 19.51 -26.53 3.06
C ASP A 328 20.04 -27.57 4.05
N ALA A 329 21.06 -28.35 3.65
CA ALA A 329 21.68 -29.37 4.50
C ALA A 329 22.85 -28.83 5.34
N GLU A 330 22.98 -29.31 6.59
CA GLU A 330 23.97 -28.84 7.57
C GLU A 330 25.44 -29.19 7.21
N ASN A 331 25.66 -30.18 6.36
CA ASN A 331 26.98 -30.65 5.94
C ASN A 331 27.41 -30.13 4.56
N VAL A 332 26.69 -29.15 4.01
CA VAL A 332 26.94 -28.56 2.68
C VAL A 332 27.02 -27.05 2.78
N ILE A 333 28.09 -26.47 2.25
CA ILE A 333 28.20 -25.03 2.00
C ILE A 333 27.40 -24.73 0.72
N ALA A 334 26.52 -23.74 0.77
CA ALA A 334 25.63 -23.38 -0.33
C ALA A 334 26.37 -22.75 -1.52
N ASP A 335 25.74 -22.76 -2.71
CA ASP A 335 26.24 -22.05 -3.89
C ASP A 335 25.90 -20.56 -3.85
N ASP A 336 24.70 -20.19 -3.38
CA ASP A 336 24.24 -18.79 -3.37
C ASP A 336 23.56 -18.40 -2.05
N ALA A 337 23.48 -17.09 -1.80
CA ALA A 337 22.65 -16.50 -0.76
C ALA A 337 21.79 -15.36 -1.32
N GLU A 338 20.52 -15.30 -0.92
CA GLU A 338 19.58 -14.26 -1.33
C GLU A 338 19.20 -13.37 -0.15
N LEU A 339 19.24 -12.05 -0.37
CA LEU A 339 18.82 -11.02 0.58
C LEU A 339 17.64 -10.23 0.01
N ALA A 340 16.65 -9.97 0.85
CA ALA A 340 15.62 -8.96 0.57
C ALA A 340 15.86 -7.75 1.48
N ILE A 341 16.07 -6.58 0.87
CA ILE A 341 16.43 -5.34 1.56
C ILE A 341 15.32 -4.32 1.32
N ASP A 342 14.82 -3.66 2.37
CA ASP A 342 13.90 -2.52 2.28
C ASP A 342 14.57 -1.26 2.82
N THR A 343 14.34 -0.12 2.17
CA THR A 343 14.87 1.16 2.61
C THR A 343 13.78 2.22 2.73
N ARG A 344 13.99 3.18 3.63
CA ARG A 344 13.18 4.39 3.74
C ARG A 344 14.09 5.61 3.79
N SER A 345 13.65 6.72 3.21
CA SER A 345 14.38 8.00 3.25
C SER A 345 13.39 9.16 3.24
N ILE A 346 13.82 10.30 3.80
CA ILE A 346 12.99 11.51 3.91
C ILE A 346 13.39 12.63 2.91
N SER A 347 14.45 12.43 2.12
CA SER A 347 14.88 13.37 1.09
C SER A 347 15.43 12.65 -0.15
N PRO A 348 15.37 13.26 -1.36
CA PRO A 348 15.81 12.60 -2.59
C PRO A 348 17.30 12.28 -2.57
N SER A 349 18.12 13.21 -2.08
CA SER A 349 19.57 13.04 -1.96
C SER A 349 19.94 11.93 -0.96
N MET A 350 19.18 11.79 0.13
CA MET A 350 19.38 10.69 1.09
C MET A 350 19.03 9.35 0.46
N ARG A 351 17.91 9.27 -0.27
CA ARG A 351 17.52 8.06 -1.01
C ARG A 351 18.61 7.60 -1.97
N GLU A 352 19.09 8.50 -2.82
CA GLU A 352 20.17 8.22 -3.78
C GLU A 352 21.44 7.74 -3.08
N ARG A 353 21.84 8.41 -1.99
CA ARG A 353 22.99 8.02 -1.19
C ARG A 353 22.81 6.62 -0.60
N VAL A 354 21.69 6.34 0.06
CA VAL A 354 21.42 5.04 0.70
C VAL A 354 21.48 3.91 -0.33
N LEU A 355 20.83 4.06 -1.48
CA LEU A 355 20.85 3.06 -2.55
C LEU A 355 22.25 2.84 -3.11
N ALA A 356 22.99 3.91 -3.41
CA ALA A 356 24.35 3.81 -3.91
C ALA A 356 25.28 3.11 -2.90
N ARG A 357 25.07 3.35 -1.61
CA ARG A 357 25.87 2.74 -0.53
C ARG A 357 25.54 1.28 -0.31
N ILE A 358 24.27 0.87 -0.40
CA ILE A 358 23.88 -0.55 -0.38
C ILE A 358 24.59 -1.28 -1.52
N ILE A 359 24.49 -0.77 -2.75
CA ILE A 359 25.12 -1.37 -3.94
C ILE A 359 26.64 -1.47 -3.74
N SER A 360 27.27 -0.40 -3.28
CA SER A 360 28.72 -0.36 -3.04
C SER A 360 29.17 -1.38 -1.98
N ILE A 361 28.42 -1.52 -0.88
CA ILE A 361 28.73 -2.48 0.19
C ILE A 361 28.59 -3.91 -0.34
N VAL A 362 27.49 -4.23 -1.02
CA VAL A 362 27.24 -5.55 -1.60
C VAL A 362 28.36 -5.94 -2.57
N GLN A 363 28.74 -5.04 -3.47
CA GLN A 363 29.84 -5.27 -4.42
C GLN A 363 31.18 -5.45 -3.72
N ALA A 364 31.49 -4.62 -2.72
CA ALA A 364 32.75 -4.70 -1.99
C ALA A 364 32.89 -6.01 -1.19
N GLU A 365 31.81 -6.46 -0.54
CA GLU A 365 31.80 -7.73 0.20
C GLU A 365 31.85 -8.95 -0.73
N SER A 366 31.20 -8.86 -1.90
CA SER A 366 31.30 -9.88 -2.95
C SER A 366 32.74 -10.04 -3.43
N LEU A 367 33.41 -8.92 -3.71
CA LEU A 367 34.81 -8.89 -4.13
C LEU A 367 35.75 -9.41 -3.03
N SER A 368 35.61 -8.94 -1.78
CA SER A 368 36.48 -9.33 -0.67
C SER A 368 36.39 -10.83 -0.34
N SER A 369 35.21 -11.41 -0.56
CA SER A 369 34.93 -12.82 -0.35
C SER A 369 35.32 -13.71 -1.53
N GLN A 370 35.84 -13.13 -2.64
CA GLN A 370 36.18 -13.85 -3.88
C GLN A 370 34.98 -14.59 -4.49
N ALA A 371 33.82 -13.93 -4.51
CA ALA A 371 32.60 -14.43 -5.17
C ALA A 371 32.88 -14.95 -6.59
N THR A 372 32.14 -15.97 -7.00
CA THR A 372 32.33 -16.60 -8.32
C THR A 372 31.92 -15.70 -9.47
N GLN A 373 31.06 -14.72 -9.20
CA GLN A 373 30.64 -13.67 -10.12
C GLN A 373 30.15 -12.44 -9.35
N GLU A 374 29.93 -11.34 -10.07
CA GLU A 374 29.32 -10.13 -9.52
C GLU A 374 27.92 -10.41 -8.94
N PRO A 375 27.53 -9.74 -7.84
CA PRO A 375 26.24 -9.96 -7.20
C PRO A 375 25.11 -9.48 -8.11
N THR A 376 24.02 -10.24 -8.16
CA THR A 376 22.82 -9.83 -8.89
C THR A 376 21.96 -8.93 -8.00
N ILE A 377 21.75 -7.68 -8.41
CA ILE A 377 20.93 -6.71 -7.65
C ILE A 377 19.72 -6.31 -8.50
N LYS A 378 18.51 -6.55 -7.98
CA LYS A 378 17.25 -6.22 -8.66
C LYS A 378 16.37 -5.37 -7.77
N THR A 379 15.96 -4.20 -8.25
CA THR A 379 14.88 -3.42 -7.62
C THR A 379 13.54 -4.12 -7.83
N THR A 380 12.80 -4.30 -6.74
CA THR A 380 11.53 -5.03 -6.70
C THR A 380 10.34 -4.12 -6.41
N ARG A 381 10.55 -3.03 -5.67
CA ARG A 381 9.59 -1.92 -5.45
C ARG A 381 10.38 -0.60 -5.36
N SER A 382 9.78 0.49 -5.83
CA SER A 382 10.36 1.84 -5.77
C SER A 382 9.24 2.85 -5.70
N TYR A 383 9.22 3.66 -4.65
CA TYR A 383 8.28 4.74 -4.44
C TYR A 383 9.04 6.06 -4.31
N PRO A 384 8.60 7.13 -5.00
CA PRO A 384 9.17 8.45 -4.82
C PRO A 384 8.78 9.03 -3.44
N LEU A 385 9.37 10.17 -3.11
CA LEU A 385 8.87 10.99 -2.02
C LEU A 385 7.56 11.66 -2.45
N THR A 386 6.61 11.75 -1.52
CA THR A 386 5.45 12.63 -1.68
C THR A 386 5.71 13.91 -0.91
N VAL A 387 6.01 15.00 -1.63
CA VAL A 387 6.34 16.31 -1.07
C VAL A 387 5.36 17.35 -1.59
N ASN A 388 4.43 17.73 -0.71
CA ASN A 388 3.41 18.71 -1.02
C ASN A 388 4.00 20.12 -1.16
N GLY A 389 3.77 20.77 -2.30
CA GLY A 389 4.22 22.13 -2.56
C GLY A 389 3.52 23.14 -1.65
N ALA A 390 4.27 24.07 -1.05
CA ALA A 390 3.73 25.01 -0.06
C ALA A 390 2.57 25.87 -0.59
N ALA A 391 2.68 26.40 -1.82
CA ALA A 391 1.66 27.26 -2.40
C ALA A 391 0.36 26.51 -2.72
N THR A 392 0.45 25.33 -3.35
CA THR A 392 -0.69 24.47 -3.68
C THR A 392 -1.41 24.00 -2.43
N THR A 393 -0.65 23.59 -1.42
CA THR A 393 -1.19 23.13 -0.15
C THR A 393 -1.85 24.27 0.61
N ALA A 394 -1.30 25.49 0.59
CA ALA A 394 -1.92 26.65 1.22
C ALA A 394 -3.32 26.95 0.65
N ARG A 395 -3.50 26.85 -0.68
CA ARG A 395 -4.81 27.01 -1.32
C ARG A 395 -5.81 25.94 -0.86
N LEU A 396 -5.36 24.69 -0.74
CA LEU A 396 -6.20 23.61 -0.23
C LEU A 396 -6.54 23.82 1.26
N GLU A 397 -5.59 24.32 2.04
CA GLU A 397 -5.77 24.64 3.47
C GLU A 397 -6.75 25.77 3.72
N GLU A 398 -6.88 26.72 2.80
CA GLU A 398 -7.89 27.77 2.84
C GLU A 398 -9.28 27.17 2.61
N ALA A 399 -9.45 26.39 1.53
CA ALA A 399 -10.72 25.73 1.21
C ALA A 399 -11.16 24.73 2.31
N PHE A 400 -10.24 23.91 2.80
CA PHE A 400 -10.53 22.91 3.83
C PHE A 400 -10.80 23.56 5.19
N ALA A 401 -10.11 24.66 5.54
CA ALA A 401 -10.41 25.37 6.77
C ALA A 401 -11.82 25.99 6.73
N ALA A 402 -12.17 26.65 5.61
CA ALA A 402 -13.51 27.20 5.43
C ALA A 402 -14.60 26.11 5.48
N GLN A 403 -14.33 24.91 4.97
CA GLN A 403 -15.33 23.83 4.93
C GLN A 403 -15.40 23.03 6.22
N PHE A 404 -14.27 22.58 6.76
CA PHE A 404 -14.23 21.57 7.83
C PHE A 404 -13.84 22.15 9.18
N ARG A 405 -13.12 23.29 9.23
CA ARG A 405 -12.81 23.91 10.51
C ARG A 405 -13.99 24.71 11.03
N GLU A 406 -14.62 25.50 10.18
CA GLU A 406 -15.76 26.32 10.57
C GLU A 406 -17.04 25.49 10.76
N ALA A 407 -17.24 24.45 9.94
CA ALA A 407 -18.44 23.61 10.06
C ALA A 407 -18.33 22.49 11.11
N THR A 408 -17.16 21.85 11.27
CA THR A 408 -17.03 20.65 12.14
C THR A 408 -15.89 20.72 13.15
N GLY A 409 -14.95 21.65 13.03
CA GLY A 409 -13.75 21.71 13.86
C GLY A 409 -12.72 20.61 13.57
N GLN A 410 -12.90 19.82 12.52
CA GLN A 410 -12.13 18.58 12.28
C GLN A 410 -11.02 18.73 11.22
N TYR A 411 -10.41 19.91 11.09
CA TYR A 411 -9.34 20.16 10.11
C TYR A 411 -7.95 20.41 10.71
N GLN A 412 -6.91 19.77 10.16
CA GLN A 412 -5.52 19.89 10.62
C GLN A 412 -4.55 20.27 9.48
N ARG A 413 -3.78 21.37 9.63
CA ARG A 413 -2.80 21.86 8.62
C ARG A 413 -1.41 21.21 8.69
N ASP A 414 -1.18 20.35 9.67
CA ASP A 414 0.05 19.56 9.83
C ASP A 414 -0.28 18.16 10.37
N ILE A 415 -1.30 17.53 9.79
CA ILE A 415 -1.71 16.15 10.14
C ILE A 415 -0.53 15.21 10.03
N ARG A 416 -0.30 14.22 10.91
CA ARG A 416 0.90 13.35 10.90
C ARG A 416 1.28 12.78 9.52
N ARG A 417 2.58 12.56 9.27
CA ARG A 417 3.08 11.97 8.00
C ARG A 417 2.53 10.56 7.85
N LEU A 418 2.29 10.14 6.61
CA LEU A 418 2.04 8.73 6.35
C LEU A 418 3.29 7.94 6.72
N SER A 419 3.09 6.82 7.41
CA SER A 419 4.14 5.83 7.64
C SER A 419 4.50 5.07 6.37
N GLY A 420 3.60 5.07 5.38
CA GLY A 420 3.76 4.45 4.08
C GLY A 420 4.53 5.32 3.08
N SER A 421 4.64 4.76 1.88
CA SER A 421 5.13 5.41 0.67
C SER A 421 4.02 5.37 -0.36
N GLU A 422 4.08 6.25 -1.35
CA GLU A 422 2.97 6.49 -2.28
C GLU A 422 3.54 6.87 -3.65
N ASP A 423 2.96 6.34 -4.74
CA ASP A 423 3.40 6.59 -6.12
C ASP A 423 2.60 7.69 -6.83
N PHE A 424 1.54 8.22 -6.20
CA PHE A 424 0.70 9.33 -6.66
C PHE A 424 1.48 10.51 -7.25
N SER A 425 2.60 10.90 -6.64
CA SER A 425 3.35 12.09 -7.05
C SER A 425 3.89 11.99 -8.48
N ILE A 426 4.06 10.77 -9.00
CA ILE A 426 4.51 10.51 -10.38
C ILE A 426 3.56 11.12 -11.40
N LEU A 427 2.24 11.05 -11.15
CA LEU A 427 1.21 11.57 -12.06
C LEU A 427 1.37 13.06 -12.33
N ALA A 428 1.88 13.81 -11.35
CA ALA A 428 2.08 15.25 -11.45
C ALA A 428 3.50 15.59 -11.88
N SER A 429 4.51 14.91 -11.32
CA SER A 429 5.92 15.19 -11.64
C SER A 429 6.29 14.84 -13.06
N SER A 430 5.62 13.86 -13.70
CA SER A 430 5.88 13.48 -15.09
C SER A 430 5.55 14.59 -16.11
N VAL A 431 4.75 15.57 -15.71
CA VAL A 431 4.36 16.74 -16.52
C VAL A 431 4.74 18.06 -15.85
N GLU A 432 5.59 18.01 -14.83
CA GLU A 432 6.09 19.17 -14.08
C GLU A 432 4.97 20.04 -13.47
N LYS A 433 3.90 19.40 -12.98
CA LYS A 433 2.73 20.08 -12.39
C LYS A 433 2.69 19.96 -10.87
N PRO A 434 2.11 20.96 -10.18
CA PRO A 434 1.99 20.92 -8.73
C PRO A 434 0.93 19.90 -8.27
N TYR A 435 1.11 19.38 -7.06
CA TYR A 435 0.15 18.51 -6.43
C TYR A 435 -0.02 18.79 -4.93
N CYS A 436 -1.09 18.24 -4.37
CA CYS A 436 -1.27 18.11 -2.92
C CYS A 436 -1.95 16.77 -2.60
N PHE A 437 -1.32 16.00 -1.72
CA PHE A 437 -1.86 14.78 -1.15
C PHE A 437 -2.32 15.05 0.29
N PHE A 438 -3.53 14.62 0.65
CA PHE A 438 -4.13 14.90 1.95
C PHE A 438 -4.63 13.61 2.63
N SER A 439 -4.99 13.71 3.90
CA SER A 439 -5.55 12.58 4.66
C SER A 439 -6.97 12.85 5.09
N LEU A 440 -7.77 11.79 5.14
CA LEU A 440 -9.11 11.77 5.74
C LEU A 440 -9.20 10.64 6.76
N GLY A 441 -9.87 10.88 7.89
CA GLY A 441 -10.12 9.87 8.91
C GLY A 441 -11.27 8.95 8.52
N GLY A 442 -11.11 7.66 8.79
CA GLY A 442 -12.10 6.63 8.45
C GLY A 442 -12.60 5.79 9.63
N ILE A 443 -12.13 6.04 10.85
CA ILE A 443 -12.56 5.27 12.03
C ILE A 443 -13.89 5.81 12.54
N ASP A 444 -14.87 4.93 12.71
CA ASP A 444 -16.17 5.27 13.29
C ASP A 444 -16.01 6.06 14.60
N GLN A 445 -16.87 7.06 14.80
CA GLN A 445 -16.70 7.99 15.92
C GLN A 445 -16.91 7.32 17.28
N ASP A 446 -17.84 6.37 17.38
CA ASP A 446 -18.11 5.67 18.64
C ASP A 446 -16.96 4.70 18.95
N VAL A 447 -16.43 4.02 17.93
CA VAL A 447 -15.25 3.15 18.06
C VAL A 447 -14.02 3.96 18.49
N TRP A 448 -13.86 5.17 17.94
CA TRP A 448 -12.78 6.07 18.35
C TRP A 448 -12.92 6.50 19.81
N ASP A 449 -14.12 6.92 20.21
CA ASP A 449 -14.40 7.39 21.57
C ASP A 449 -14.22 6.25 22.60
N GLU A 450 -14.61 5.01 22.26
CA GLU A 450 -14.35 3.82 23.09
C GLU A 450 -12.84 3.56 23.25
N ALA A 451 -12.08 3.62 22.16
CA ALA A 451 -10.63 3.41 22.19
C ALA A 451 -9.90 4.50 22.99
N GLU A 452 -10.29 5.77 22.87
CA GLU A 452 -9.74 6.85 23.70
C GLU A 452 -10.06 6.66 25.18
N ALA A 453 -11.26 6.17 25.50
CA ALA A 453 -11.66 5.90 26.87
C ALA A 453 -10.92 4.69 27.49
N SER A 454 -10.56 3.69 26.67
CA SER A 454 -9.86 2.48 27.14
C SER A 454 -8.34 2.66 27.30
N GLY A 455 -7.76 3.70 26.69
CA GLY A 455 -6.30 3.83 26.50
C GLY A 455 -5.75 2.83 25.49
#